data_AF-A0A1E8E1C1-F1
#
_entry.id   AF-A0A1E8E1C1-F1
#
_cell.length_a   1.000
_cell.length_b   1.000
_cell.length_c   1.000
_cell.angle_alpha   90.00
_cell.angle_beta   90.00
_cell.angle_gamma   90.00
#
_symmetry.space_group_name_H-M   'P 1'
#
loop_
_entity.id
_entity.type
_entity.pdbx_description
1 polymer ?
#
loop_
_entity_poly.entity_id
_entity_poly.type
_entity_poly.pdbx_seq_one_letter_code
_entity_poly.pdbx_strand_id
1 'polypeptide(L)'
;MQTYIPYQLRVKLKQIDPILDNKWQQQLNAILSATPKELHEKIEERYLKLKNIHWNYLTATFEFHGYIRLQDIPQYTQHPELLQLAKNVQSSFDYLETYQTDFQIADFLETVIHEMNQIELHEPQDIQAQLLLKKAFLYDAALIIRDLDFSVTTNHRNLDQAQIRSFIFEVFMKSEILGNWFAYILPSEYAQQKPSIFQDYFVHELHVRDFEIIDATDYYFIVSSSYDSRVSAYSIRRFLTEENFGVENKFYISGLVLDPKKLDQIDYIENFKQQMTQIIGIQRQMNPHIVELIESLHLYKQEQLLPQMKKVVDIQGFSTDYLVKEHLDCLEKDLCLQVLEPFARGLKQSVQQSDELEFCYLNLKRLMTELLHQFEALSQEPMLQFNPYARGFKYRLIAYLHLLVQRRAQVFVLFEDEYHYQQHLNAVIAPVQKIREHVNAAIEQSRHIQQQIRSLEREIQTNEKAGFFKRLLKKSENNQVKIEKLKKSLIDIQDRCYIGIISIQKQATQQSVYLEAKNLISRIDPKIRHYAFANGENGITRLPLLLQLPEDRHSFNMQNIALALNQEFVLTAKPWSQ
;
A
#
# COMPACT_ATOMS: atom_id res chain seq x y z
N MET A 1 2.03 -32.89 -7.27
CA MET A 1 1.31 -31.73 -6.69
C MET A 1 2.36 -30.76 -6.20
N GLN A 2 2.45 -29.54 -6.74
CA GLN A 2 3.40 -28.56 -6.22
C GLN A 2 2.88 -28.00 -4.91
N THR A 3 3.40 -28.49 -3.79
CA THR A 3 3.11 -27.99 -2.44
C THR A 3 3.51 -26.51 -2.39
N TYR A 4 2.53 -25.65 -2.13
CA TYR A 4 2.67 -24.18 -2.07
C TYR A 4 3.04 -23.72 -0.66
N ILE A 5 3.70 -22.56 -0.49
CA ILE A 5 4.08 -22.03 0.84
C ILE A 5 2.88 -21.27 1.45
N PRO A 6 2.24 -21.76 2.54
CA PRO A 6 1.04 -21.14 3.11
C PRO A 6 1.21 -19.65 3.42
N TYR A 7 0.13 -18.87 3.35
CA TYR A 7 0.18 -17.42 3.58
C TYR A 7 0.78 -17.02 4.92
N GLN A 8 0.27 -17.58 6.02
CA GLN A 8 0.78 -17.26 7.36
C GLN A 8 2.28 -17.55 7.49
N LEU A 9 2.77 -18.58 6.80
CA LEU A 9 4.18 -18.89 6.72
C LEU A 9 4.96 -17.82 5.93
N ARG A 10 4.42 -17.34 4.80
CA ARG A 10 5.03 -16.25 4.02
C ARG A 10 5.10 -14.93 4.77
N VAL A 11 4.04 -14.58 5.50
CA VAL A 11 4.02 -13.37 6.35
C VAL A 11 5.17 -13.45 7.35
N LYS A 12 5.27 -14.57 8.08
CA LYS A 12 6.38 -14.82 9.02
C LYS A 12 7.74 -14.72 8.34
N LEU A 13 7.94 -15.35 7.20
CA LEU A 13 9.20 -15.31 6.44
C LEU A 13 9.54 -13.88 5.95
N LYS A 14 8.55 -13.06 5.58
CA LYS A 14 8.78 -11.67 5.19
C LYS A 14 9.22 -10.79 6.37
N GLN A 15 8.70 -11.06 7.58
CA GLN A 15 9.09 -10.33 8.79
C GLN A 15 10.52 -10.62 9.25
N ILE A 16 11.13 -11.76 8.87
CA ILE A 16 12.51 -12.11 9.28
C ILE A 16 13.50 -11.11 8.71
N ASP A 17 14.27 -10.45 9.57
CA ASP A 17 15.31 -9.52 9.18
C ASP A 17 16.60 -9.76 10.00
N PRO A 18 17.69 -10.28 9.40
CA PRO A 18 18.90 -10.63 10.13
C PRO A 18 19.58 -9.49 10.89
N ILE A 19 19.29 -8.24 10.53
CA ILE A 19 19.86 -7.06 11.18
C ILE A 19 18.91 -6.54 12.24
N LEU A 20 17.60 -6.58 12.05
CA LEU A 20 16.67 -6.04 13.05
C LEU A 20 16.30 -7.07 14.13
N ASP A 21 16.44 -8.37 13.84
CA ASP A 21 16.02 -9.45 14.72
C ASP A 21 17.20 -10.12 15.42
N ASN A 22 17.30 -9.94 16.74
CA ASN A 22 18.38 -10.54 17.54
C ASN A 22 18.36 -12.08 17.55
N LYS A 23 17.21 -12.72 17.25
CA LYS A 23 17.04 -14.19 17.26
C LYS A 23 16.53 -14.74 15.92
N TRP A 24 16.83 -14.06 14.81
CA TRP A 24 16.35 -14.43 13.48
C TRP A 24 16.64 -15.89 13.10
N GLN A 25 17.83 -16.41 13.44
CA GLN A 25 18.19 -17.81 13.16
C GLN A 25 17.29 -18.79 13.92
N GLN A 26 17.00 -18.50 15.20
CA GLN A 26 16.14 -19.36 16.02
C GLN A 26 14.70 -19.33 15.50
N GLN A 27 14.19 -18.15 15.15
CA GLN A 27 12.88 -17.99 14.54
C GLN A 27 12.77 -18.74 13.21
N LEU A 28 13.76 -18.58 12.33
CA LEU A 28 13.80 -19.27 11.05
C LEU A 28 13.86 -20.80 11.21
N ASN A 29 14.66 -21.30 12.15
CA ASN A 29 14.75 -22.71 12.47
C ASN A 29 13.41 -23.25 13.03
N ALA A 30 12.74 -22.50 13.91
CA ALA A 30 11.43 -22.87 14.43
C ALA A 30 10.37 -22.93 13.32
N ILE A 31 10.38 -21.93 12.42
CA ILE A 31 9.50 -21.88 11.25
C ILE A 31 9.72 -23.09 10.36
N LEU A 32 10.97 -23.40 10.00
CA LEU A 32 11.29 -24.51 9.09
C LEU A 32 11.02 -25.88 9.74
N SER A 33 11.25 -26.02 11.04
CA SER A 33 10.93 -27.24 11.79
C SER A 33 9.43 -27.54 11.79
N ALA A 34 8.59 -26.50 11.83
CA ALA A 34 7.14 -26.62 11.73
C ALA A 34 6.62 -26.71 10.27
N THR A 35 7.51 -26.63 9.28
CA THR A 35 7.15 -26.60 7.85
C THR A 35 7.51 -27.92 7.17
N PRO A 36 6.65 -28.48 6.29
CA PRO A 36 6.98 -29.64 5.48
C PRO A 36 8.29 -29.48 4.69
N LYS A 37 9.15 -30.51 4.70
CA LYS A 37 10.48 -30.49 4.05
C LYS A 37 10.44 -30.15 2.56
N GLU A 38 9.37 -30.54 1.87
CA GLU A 38 9.14 -30.25 0.44
C GLU A 38 9.09 -28.74 0.12
N LEU A 39 8.82 -27.91 1.12
CA LEU A 39 8.74 -26.45 0.96
C LEU A 39 10.07 -25.75 1.24
N HIS A 40 11.04 -26.41 1.87
CA HIS A 40 12.27 -25.77 2.37
C HIS A 40 13.09 -25.14 1.24
N GLU A 41 13.32 -25.85 0.15
CA GLU A 41 14.05 -25.34 -1.02
C GLU A 41 13.36 -24.10 -1.62
N LYS A 42 12.02 -24.15 -1.77
CA LYS A 42 11.25 -23.01 -2.29
C LYS A 42 11.30 -21.80 -1.35
N ILE A 43 11.29 -22.03 -0.04
CA ILE A 43 11.42 -20.97 0.96
C ILE A 43 12.79 -20.30 0.83
N GLU A 44 13.83 -21.11 0.70
CA GLU A 44 15.19 -20.61 0.53
C GLU A 44 15.31 -19.74 -0.72
N GLU A 45 14.89 -20.25 -1.88
CA GLU A 45 15.01 -19.53 -3.15
C GLU A 45 14.17 -18.26 -3.21
N ARG A 46 12.92 -18.30 -2.72
CA ARG A 46 11.96 -17.20 -2.93
C ARG A 46 11.96 -16.16 -1.82
N TYR A 47 12.44 -16.47 -0.62
CA TYR A 47 12.38 -15.58 0.54
C TYR A 47 13.75 -15.31 1.16
N LEU A 48 14.55 -16.36 1.40
CA LEU A 48 15.79 -16.24 2.18
C LEU A 48 16.93 -15.64 1.32
N LYS A 49 17.14 -16.13 0.10
CA LYS A 49 18.21 -15.62 -0.78
C LYS A 49 18.04 -14.14 -1.13
N LEU A 50 16.80 -13.66 -1.30
CA LEU A 50 16.51 -12.24 -1.53
C LEU A 50 16.88 -11.34 -0.33
N LYS A 51 17.02 -11.93 0.85
CA LYS A 51 17.48 -11.28 2.08
C LYS A 51 18.96 -11.60 2.39
N ASN A 52 19.71 -12.17 1.44
CA ASN A 52 21.09 -12.65 1.62
C ASN A 52 21.25 -13.66 2.77
N ILE A 53 20.21 -14.46 3.02
CA ILE A 53 20.23 -15.57 3.98
C ILE A 53 20.44 -16.87 3.20
N HIS A 54 21.49 -17.60 3.54
CA HIS A 54 21.87 -18.84 2.87
C HIS A 54 22.05 -19.96 3.89
N TRP A 55 21.74 -21.19 3.49
CA TRP A 55 22.02 -22.35 4.32
C TRP A 55 23.49 -22.74 4.20
N ASN A 56 24.22 -22.77 5.32
CA ASN A 56 25.57 -23.32 5.37
C ASN A 56 25.49 -24.82 5.69
N TYR A 57 25.82 -25.65 4.70
CA TYR A 57 25.81 -27.10 4.83
C TYR A 57 26.89 -27.66 5.78
N LEU A 58 27.97 -26.91 6.05
CA LEU A 58 29.05 -27.33 6.94
C LEU A 58 28.68 -27.15 8.41
N THR A 59 28.06 -26.02 8.75
CA THR A 59 27.64 -25.70 10.12
C THR A 59 26.21 -26.13 10.42
N ALA A 60 25.44 -26.50 9.39
CA ALA A 60 24.00 -26.77 9.47
C ALA A 60 23.21 -25.61 10.09
N THR A 61 23.58 -24.38 9.72
CA THR A 61 22.93 -23.15 10.17
C THR A 61 22.70 -22.19 9.02
N PHE A 62 21.70 -21.32 9.14
CA PHE A 62 21.53 -20.20 8.22
C PHE A 62 22.56 -19.10 8.51
N GLU A 63 23.17 -18.56 7.46
CA GLU A 63 24.15 -17.49 7.52
C GLU A 63 23.68 -16.29 6.71
N PHE A 64 23.85 -15.11 7.31
CA PHE A 64 23.56 -13.85 6.65
C PHE A 64 24.83 -13.31 6.00
N HIS A 65 24.79 -13.13 4.68
CA HIS A 65 25.93 -12.74 3.85
C HIS A 65 26.10 -11.23 3.71
N GLY A 66 25.33 -10.43 4.46
CA GLY A 66 25.45 -8.98 4.52
C GLY A 66 24.37 -8.22 3.75
N TYR A 67 24.51 -6.91 3.73
CA TYR A 67 23.57 -5.96 3.16
C TYR A 67 24.33 -4.83 2.44
N ILE A 68 23.59 -4.03 1.67
CA ILE A 68 24.12 -2.85 1.00
C ILE A 68 24.22 -1.72 2.03
N ARG A 69 25.44 -1.21 2.26
CA ARG A 69 25.69 -0.14 3.22
C ARG A 69 25.42 1.23 2.61
N LEU A 70 25.24 2.24 3.46
CA LEU A 70 24.97 3.61 3.02
C LEU A 70 26.10 4.16 2.13
N GLN A 71 27.35 3.82 2.45
CA GLN A 71 28.53 4.19 1.67
C GLN A 71 28.52 3.66 0.23
N ASP A 72 27.75 2.60 -0.06
CA ASP A 72 27.70 1.95 -1.37
C ASP A 72 26.61 2.55 -2.28
N ILE A 73 25.74 3.41 -1.75
CA ILE A 73 24.64 4.05 -2.50
C ILE A 73 25.09 4.74 -3.80
N PRO A 74 26.27 5.40 -3.89
CA PRO A 74 26.76 5.98 -5.14
C PRO A 74 26.92 5.00 -6.31
N GLN A 75 26.94 3.68 -6.04
CA GLN A 75 27.00 2.64 -7.07
C GLN A 75 25.63 2.35 -7.71
N TYR A 76 24.54 2.75 -7.04
CA TYR A 76 23.16 2.39 -7.41
C TYR A 76 22.33 3.56 -7.95
N THR A 77 22.81 4.80 -7.81
CA THR A 77 22.12 5.97 -8.35
C THR A 77 23.09 7.08 -8.75
N GLN A 78 22.65 7.88 -9.71
CA GLN A 78 23.30 9.13 -10.11
C GLN A 78 22.43 10.35 -9.79
N HIS A 79 21.30 10.15 -9.09
CA HIS A 79 20.38 11.24 -8.75
C HIS A 79 21.05 12.20 -7.75
N PRO A 80 21.27 13.48 -8.11
CA PRO A 80 22.09 14.39 -7.31
C PRO A 80 21.60 14.56 -5.87
N GLU A 81 20.28 14.68 -5.70
CA GLU A 81 19.66 14.88 -4.38
C GLU A 81 19.79 13.66 -3.47
N LEU A 82 19.67 12.44 -4.03
CA LEU A 82 19.84 11.20 -3.27
C LEU A 82 21.30 11.01 -2.85
N LEU A 83 22.24 11.34 -3.74
CA LEU A 83 23.67 11.30 -3.44
C LEU A 83 24.06 12.31 -2.37
N GLN A 84 23.50 13.52 -2.42
CA GLN A 84 23.74 14.54 -1.41
C GLN A 84 23.17 14.11 -0.06
N LEU A 85 21.95 13.59 -0.03
CA LEU A 85 21.33 13.09 1.19
C LEU A 85 22.15 11.94 1.80
N ALA A 86 22.58 10.96 0.99
CA ALA A 86 23.42 9.85 1.45
C ALA A 86 24.70 10.34 2.14
N LYS A 87 25.38 11.34 1.57
CA LYS A 87 26.59 11.93 2.17
C LYS A 87 26.31 12.67 3.48
N ASN A 88 25.22 13.44 3.53
CA ASN A 88 24.82 14.16 4.73
C ASN A 88 24.51 13.18 5.87
N VAL A 89 23.72 12.14 5.58
CA VAL A 89 23.36 11.10 6.54
C VAL A 89 24.60 10.34 7.01
N GLN A 90 25.51 9.96 6.09
CA GLN A 90 26.74 9.28 6.45
C GLN A 90 27.60 10.12 7.40
N SER A 91 27.69 11.43 7.16
CA SER A 91 28.43 12.36 8.02
C SER A 91 27.75 12.59 9.38
N SER A 92 26.49 12.19 9.52
CA SER A 92 25.71 12.38 10.74
C SER A 92 25.76 11.18 11.71
N PHE A 93 26.30 10.04 11.28
CA PHE A 93 26.43 8.86 12.15
C PHE A 93 27.36 9.07 13.35
N ASP A 94 28.38 9.92 13.19
CA ASP A 94 29.25 10.33 14.31
C ASP A 94 28.43 10.95 15.46
N TYR A 95 27.32 11.63 15.17
CA TYR A 95 26.43 12.14 16.22
C TYR A 95 25.63 11.01 16.87
N LEU A 96 25.09 10.08 16.09
CA LEU A 96 24.32 8.94 16.59
C LEU A 96 25.14 8.11 17.60
N GLU A 97 26.42 7.89 17.33
CA GLU A 97 27.35 7.18 18.24
C GLU A 97 27.50 7.84 19.62
N THR A 98 27.18 9.14 19.73
CA THR A 98 27.32 9.92 20.97
C THR A 98 26.01 10.13 21.73
N TYR A 99 24.88 9.64 21.20
CA TYR A 99 23.58 9.84 21.84
C TYR A 99 23.44 9.04 23.12
N GLN A 100 22.82 9.69 24.12
CA GLN A 100 22.70 9.18 25.48
C GLN A 100 21.25 8.92 25.89
N THR A 101 20.27 9.40 25.12
CA THR A 101 18.85 9.23 25.44
C THR A 101 18.05 8.60 24.31
N ASP A 102 16.99 7.91 24.68
CA ASP A 102 15.99 7.33 23.78
C ASP A 102 15.38 8.36 22.80
N PHE A 103 15.06 9.58 23.27
CA PHE A 103 14.52 10.63 22.42
C PHE A 103 15.52 11.16 21.38
N GLN A 104 16.82 11.23 21.68
CA GLN A 104 17.82 11.64 20.67
C GLN A 104 17.88 10.65 19.51
N ILE A 105 17.82 9.35 19.83
CA ILE A 105 17.77 8.27 18.82
C ILE A 105 16.49 8.38 18.00
N ALA A 106 15.34 8.59 18.66
CA ALA A 106 14.05 8.77 18.00
C ALA A 106 14.07 9.95 17.01
N ASP A 107 14.52 11.12 17.47
CA ASP A 107 14.54 12.35 16.67
C ASP A 107 15.44 12.22 15.45
N PHE A 108 16.60 11.58 15.59
CA PHE A 108 17.50 11.34 14.47
C PHE A 108 16.90 10.42 13.41
N LEU A 109 16.39 9.26 13.83
CA LEU A 109 15.81 8.28 12.91
C LEU A 109 14.60 8.85 12.18
N GLU A 110 13.67 9.47 12.90
CA GLU A 110 12.44 10.01 12.31
C GLU A 110 12.72 11.20 11.40
N THR A 111 13.67 12.08 11.74
CA THR A 111 14.04 13.23 10.90
C THR A 111 14.67 12.79 9.58
N VAL A 112 15.64 11.89 9.61
CA VAL A 112 16.30 11.40 8.39
C VAL A 112 15.30 10.67 7.48
N ILE A 113 14.41 9.86 8.06
CA ILE A 113 13.36 9.17 7.30
C ILE A 113 12.38 10.18 6.69
N HIS A 114 12.01 11.22 7.44
CA HIS A 114 11.17 12.29 6.92
C HIS A 114 11.82 12.96 5.70
N GLU A 115 13.09 13.37 5.79
CA GLU A 115 13.82 13.98 4.68
C GLU A 115 13.89 13.08 3.45
N MET A 116 14.19 11.78 3.64
CA MET A 116 14.20 10.80 2.55
C MET A 116 12.84 10.73 1.85
N ASN A 117 11.74 10.73 2.61
CA ASN A 117 10.39 10.60 2.07
C ASN A 117 9.87 11.88 1.37
N GLN A 118 10.47 13.05 1.61
CA GLN A 118 10.10 14.30 0.93
C GLN A 118 10.63 14.40 -0.51
N ILE A 119 11.63 13.60 -0.87
CA ILE A 119 12.19 13.61 -2.23
C ILE A 119 11.18 12.98 -3.21
N GLU A 120 10.60 13.81 -4.08
CA GLU A 120 9.65 13.37 -5.10
C GLU A 120 10.38 12.83 -6.33
N LEU A 121 10.29 11.51 -6.53
CA LEU A 121 10.92 10.82 -7.65
C LEU A 121 9.88 10.32 -8.65
N HIS A 122 10.28 10.29 -9.92
CA HIS A 122 9.40 9.89 -11.03
C HIS A 122 9.99 8.78 -11.88
N GLU A 123 11.32 8.71 -11.93
CA GLU A 123 12.01 7.65 -12.65
C GLU A 123 12.13 6.41 -11.77
N PRO A 124 11.69 5.24 -12.25
CA PRO A 124 11.68 4.02 -11.45
C PRO A 124 13.03 3.61 -10.87
N GLN A 125 14.14 3.92 -11.55
CA GLN A 125 15.48 3.63 -11.04
C GLN A 125 15.80 4.47 -9.79
N ASP A 126 15.42 5.75 -9.80
CA ASP A 126 15.65 6.64 -8.67
C ASP A 126 14.74 6.27 -7.48
N ILE A 127 13.49 5.90 -7.74
CA ILE A 127 12.57 5.40 -6.71
C ILE A 127 13.15 4.16 -6.01
N GLN A 128 13.71 3.22 -6.77
CA GLN A 128 14.38 2.04 -6.19
C GLN A 128 15.64 2.43 -5.41
N ALA A 129 16.39 3.42 -5.88
CA ALA A 129 17.55 3.92 -5.17
C ALA A 129 17.19 4.63 -3.85
N GLN A 130 16.08 5.37 -3.79
CA GLN A 130 15.57 5.96 -2.56
C GLN A 130 15.18 4.88 -1.53
N LEU A 131 14.52 3.80 -1.97
CA LEU A 131 14.23 2.64 -1.12
C LEU A 131 15.51 2.00 -0.59
N LEU A 132 16.50 1.84 -1.46
CA LEU A 132 17.78 1.25 -1.09
C LEU A 132 18.54 2.14 -0.09
N LEU A 133 18.56 3.45 -0.33
CA LEU A 133 19.11 4.47 0.56
C LEU A 133 18.48 4.39 1.95
N LYS A 134 17.14 4.37 2.01
CA LYS A 134 16.38 4.25 3.26
C LYS A 134 16.73 2.97 4.01
N LYS A 135 16.73 1.83 3.32
CA LYS A 135 17.06 0.53 3.92
C LYS A 135 18.51 0.48 4.42
N ALA A 136 19.46 0.98 3.63
CA ALA A 136 20.88 1.02 3.98
C ALA A 136 21.12 1.91 5.21
N PHE A 137 20.50 3.10 5.26
CA PHE A 137 20.54 3.98 6.42
C PHE A 137 20.01 3.29 7.69
N LEU A 138 18.82 2.70 7.64
CA LEU A 138 18.20 2.06 8.80
C LEU A 138 19.05 0.90 9.32
N TYR A 139 19.67 0.12 8.43
CA TYR A 139 20.55 -0.98 8.80
C TYR A 139 21.87 -0.50 9.42
N ASP A 140 22.53 0.49 8.83
CA ASP A 140 23.75 1.07 9.42
C ASP A 140 23.45 1.70 10.79
N ALA A 141 22.34 2.42 10.92
CA ALA A 141 21.88 2.98 12.19
C ALA A 141 21.55 1.89 13.22
N ALA A 142 20.90 0.80 12.81
CA ALA A 142 20.56 -0.31 13.71
C ALA A 142 21.80 -0.96 14.33
N LEU A 143 22.88 -1.11 13.56
CA LEU A 143 24.14 -1.64 14.07
C LEU A 143 24.75 -0.73 15.12
N ILE A 144 24.73 0.59 14.90
CA ILE A 144 25.20 1.58 15.90
C ILE A 144 24.32 1.51 17.16
N ILE A 145 23.00 1.60 17.02
CA ILE A 145 22.04 1.64 18.15
C ILE A 145 22.06 0.35 18.98
N ARG A 146 22.45 -0.78 18.36
CA ARG A 146 22.56 -2.05 19.08
C ARG A 146 23.59 -1.96 20.20
N ASP A 147 24.71 -1.30 19.93
CA ASP A 147 25.84 -1.19 20.84
C ASP A 147 25.77 0.08 21.71
N LEU A 148 24.86 1.01 21.39
CA LEU A 148 24.61 2.20 22.20
C LEU A 148 24.03 1.84 23.58
N ASP A 149 24.67 2.41 24.60
CA ASP A 149 24.14 2.44 25.96
C ASP A 149 23.45 3.80 26.20
N PHE A 150 22.12 3.81 26.15
CA PHE A 150 21.30 4.99 26.30
C PHE A 150 20.38 4.85 27.52
N SER A 151 20.18 5.96 28.23
CA SER A 151 19.22 6.04 29.32
C SER A 151 17.78 6.10 28.80
N VAL A 152 16.90 5.40 29.49
CA VAL A 152 15.45 5.46 29.24
C VAL A 152 14.84 6.59 30.03
N THR A 153 14.04 7.41 29.35
CA THR A 153 13.30 8.50 29.99
C THR A 153 12.28 7.92 30.99
N THR A 154 12.25 8.45 32.21
CA THR A 154 11.31 7.99 33.26
C THR A 154 9.87 8.12 32.78
N ASN A 155 9.09 7.04 32.93
CA ASN A 155 7.74 6.93 32.40
C ASN A 155 6.88 6.02 33.30
N HIS A 156 5.56 6.21 33.31
CA HIS A 156 4.61 5.44 34.13
C HIS A 156 4.49 3.98 33.66
N ARG A 157 4.86 3.71 32.41
CA ARG A 157 4.90 2.35 31.86
C ARG A 157 6.07 1.51 32.38
N ASN A 158 7.05 2.14 33.03
CA ASN A 158 8.32 1.53 33.45
C ASN A 158 9.01 0.79 32.29
N LEU A 159 9.03 1.41 31.11
CA LEU A 159 9.73 0.86 29.95
C LEU A 159 11.22 0.70 30.26
N ASP A 160 11.80 -0.40 29.81
CA ASP A 160 13.25 -0.64 29.88
C ASP A 160 13.94 -0.47 28.53
N GLN A 161 15.28 -0.44 28.55
CA GLN A 161 16.10 -0.19 27.37
C GLN A 161 15.97 -1.31 26.34
N ALA A 162 15.74 -2.56 26.77
CA ALA A 162 15.57 -3.70 25.87
C ALA A 162 14.24 -3.62 25.12
N GLN A 163 13.17 -3.22 25.81
CA GLN A 163 11.85 -2.98 25.22
C GLN A 163 11.89 -1.83 24.21
N ILE A 164 12.54 -0.71 24.55
CA ILE A 164 12.67 0.42 23.62
C ILE A 164 13.51 0.04 22.40
N ARG A 165 14.65 -0.64 22.60
CA ARG A 165 15.49 -1.10 21.49
C ARG A 165 14.74 -2.08 20.57
N SER A 166 13.98 -3.03 21.14
CA SER A 166 13.14 -3.95 20.36
C SER A 166 12.03 -3.21 19.62
N PHE A 167 11.40 -2.19 20.23
CA PHE A 167 10.42 -1.35 19.52
C PHE A 167 11.05 -0.62 18.32
N ILE A 168 12.22 0.01 18.51
CA ILE A 168 12.93 0.72 17.44
C ILE A 168 13.21 -0.23 16.28
N PHE A 169 13.76 -1.41 16.54
CA PHE A 169 14.16 -2.35 15.48
C PHE A 169 12.98 -3.09 14.86
N GLU A 170 12.17 -3.74 15.69
CA GLU A 170 11.17 -4.71 15.24
C GLU A 170 9.81 -4.09 14.93
N VAL A 171 9.56 -2.86 15.39
CA VAL A 171 8.32 -2.11 15.08
C VAL A 171 8.63 -0.97 14.12
N PHE A 172 9.37 0.06 14.56
CA PHE A 172 9.59 1.26 13.75
C PHE A 172 10.38 0.94 12.47
N MET A 173 11.63 0.47 12.57
CA MET A 173 12.49 0.25 11.40
C MET A 173 11.92 -0.79 10.45
N LYS A 174 11.37 -1.89 10.96
CA LYS A 174 10.69 -2.89 10.13
C LYS A 174 9.48 -2.32 9.41
N SER A 175 8.67 -1.50 10.07
CA SER A 175 7.51 -0.86 9.40
C SER A 175 7.96 0.05 8.26
N GLU A 176 9.05 0.78 8.44
CA GLU A 176 9.61 1.67 7.43
C GLU A 176 10.22 0.93 6.23
N ILE A 177 10.77 -0.27 6.42
CA ILE A 177 11.34 -1.12 5.37
C ILE A 177 10.26 -1.92 4.64
N LEU A 178 9.29 -2.48 5.38
CA LEU A 178 8.29 -3.39 4.83
C LEU A 178 7.04 -2.66 4.30
N GLY A 179 6.73 -1.46 4.81
CA GLY A 179 5.56 -0.69 4.41
C GLY A 179 4.27 -1.49 4.60
N ASN A 180 3.48 -1.64 3.53
CA ASN A 180 2.24 -2.45 3.54
C ASN A 180 2.47 -3.94 3.85
N TRP A 181 3.72 -4.41 3.84
CA TRP A 181 4.07 -5.78 4.24
C TRP A 181 4.40 -5.92 5.72
N PHE A 182 4.48 -4.82 6.46
CA PHE A 182 4.61 -4.88 7.91
C PHE A 182 3.33 -5.48 8.48
N ALA A 183 3.47 -6.55 9.26
CA ALA A 183 2.34 -7.35 9.68
C ALA A 183 2.12 -7.22 11.18
N TYR A 184 0.86 -7.03 11.56
CA TYR A 184 0.36 -7.18 12.91
C TYR A 184 -0.59 -8.38 12.95
N ILE A 185 -0.84 -8.90 14.15
CA ILE A 185 -1.78 -9.99 14.37
C ILE A 185 -3.17 -9.48 14.06
N LEU A 186 -3.83 -10.07 13.06
CA LEU A 186 -5.18 -9.65 12.69
C LEU A 186 -6.19 -10.12 13.75
N PRO A 187 -7.29 -9.39 13.99
CA PRO A 187 -8.36 -9.83 14.89
C PRO A 187 -8.88 -11.25 14.58
N SER A 188 -8.98 -11.59 13.28
CA SER A 188 -9.36 -12.94 12.83
C SER A 188 -8.37 -14.05 13.23
N GLU A 189 -7.15 -13.69 13.64
CA GLU A 189 -6.09 -14.61 14.04
C GLU A 189 -5.94 -14.71 15.57
N TYR A 190 -6.72 -13.92 16.34
CA TYR A 190 -6.63 -13.92 17.81
C TYR A 190 -6.93 -15.32 18.38
N ALA A 191 -7.93 -16.02 17.84
CA ALA A 191 -8.26 -17.39 18.26
C ALA A 191 -7.12 -18.41 18.06
N GLN A 192 -6.12 -18.09 17.24
CA GLN A 192 -4.98 -18.98 16.94
C GLN A 192 -3.75 -18.67 17.81
N GLN A 193 -3.78 -17.57 18.57
CA GLN A 193 -2.65 -17.17 19.42
C GLN A 193 -2.58 -18.03 20.68
N LYS A 194 -1.36 -18.35 21.12
CA LYS A 194 -1.16 -19.18 22.32
C LYS A 194 -1.60 -18.50 23.62
N PRO A 195 -1.30 -17.21 23.87
CA PRO A 195 -1.68 -16.56 25.12
C PRO A 195 -3.19 -16.33 25.21
N SER A 196 -3.83 -16.73 26.32
CA SER A 196 -5.29 -16.61 26.51
C SER A 196 -5.81 -15.16 26.48
N ILE A 197 -4.94 -14.20 26.82
CA ILE A 197 -5.27 -12.77 26.79
C ILE A 197 -5.76 -12.29 25.40
N PHE A 198 -5.36 -12.97 24.32
CA PHE A 198 -5.86 -12.67 22.97
C PHE A 198 -7.35 -12.98 22.83
N GLN A 199 -7.82 -14.12 23.33
CA GLN A 199 -9.22 -14.52 23.18
C GLN A 199 -10.11 -13.87 24.23
N ASP A 200 -9.58 -13.64 25.43
CA ASP A 200 -10.39 -13.18 26.57
C ASP A 200 -10.45 -11.66 26.68
N TYR A 201 -9.29 -10.97 26.54
CA TYR A 201 -9.18 -9.55 26.83
C TYR A 201 -9.08 -8.70 25.56
N PHE A 202 -8.18 -9.02 24.64
CA PHE A 202 -7.98 -8.18 23.44
C PHE A 202 -9.19 -8.17 22.51
N VAL A 203 -9.95 -9.27 22.40
CA VAL A 203 -11.24 -9.27 21.67
C VAL A 203 -12.21 -8.23 22.26
N HIS A 204 -12.29 -8.13 23.58
CA HIS A 204 -13.15 -7.14 24.23
C HIS A 204 -12.61 -5.71 24.01
N GLU A 205 -11.31 -5.49 24.23
CA GLU A 205 -10.68 -4.18 24.08
C GLU A 205 -10.76 -3.62 22.67
N LEU A 206 -10.77 -4.46 21.62
CA LEU A 206 -10.95 -4.02 20.23
C LEU A 206 -12.29 -3.34 19.96
N HIS A 207 -13.29 -3.54 20.83
CA HIS A 207 -14.54 -2.79 20.77
C HIS A 207 -14.36 -1.39 21.36
N VAL A 208 -13.51 -1.22 22.37
CA VAL A 208 -13.36 0.02 23.14
C VAL A 208 -12.29 0.95 22.54
N ARG A 209 -11.22 0.37 21.97
CA ARG A 209 -9.98 1.05 21.57
C ARG A 209 -9.51 0.58 20.21
N ASP A 210 -8.87 1.48 19.46
CA ASP A 210 -8.18 1.10 18.22
C ASP A 210 -6.73 0.80 18.51
N PHE A 211 -6.30 -0.41 18.20
CA PHE A 211 -4.91 -0.82 18.33
C PHE A 211 -4.58 -2.01 17.43
N GLU A 212 -3.30 -2.09 17.11
CA GLU A 212 -2.68 -3.22 16.43
C GLU A 212 -1.74 -3.94 17.41
N ILE A 213 -1.61 -5.27 17.27
CA ILE A 213 -0.68 -6.07 18.07
C ILE A 213 0.44 -6.55 17.16
N ILE A 214 1.65 -6.06 17.38
CA ILE A 214 2.86 -6.50 16.67
C ILE A 214 3.52 -7.62 17.47
N ASP A 215 3.73 -8.76 16.82
CA ASP A 215 4.49 -9.90 17.34
C ASP A 215 5.99 -9.68 17.11
N ALA A 216 6.72 -9.34 18.16
CA ALA A 216 8.17 -9.18 18.16
C ALA A 216 8.85 -10.37 18.85
N THR A 217 10.17 -10.46 18.73
CA THR A 217 10.97 -11.61 19.16
C THR A 217 10.76 -11.98 20.63
N ASP A 218 10.69 -10.99 21.51
CA ASP A 218 10.57 -11.19 22.96
C ASP A 218 9.30 -10.56 23.56
N TYR A 219 8.53 -9.78 22.79
CA TYR A 219 7.41 -8.98 23.29
C TYR A 219 6.26 -8.92 22.29
N TYR A 220 5.05 -8.67 22.79
CA TYR A 220 3.97 -8.15 21.96
C TYR A 220 3.86 -6.64 22.19
N PHE A 221 3.88 -5.86 21.10
CA PHE A 221 3.66 -4.42 21.16
C PHE A 221 2.23 -4.08 20.77
N ILE A 222 1.52 -3.40 21.67
CA ILE A 222 0.17 -2.91 21.43
C ILE A 222 0.33 -1.46 21.02
N VAL A 223 -0.03 -1.11 19.78
CA VAL A 223 0.18 0.23 19.23
C VAL A 223 -1.15 0.79 18.78
N SER A 224 -1.55 1.94 19.31
CA SER A 224 -2.78 2.60 18.87
C SER A 224 -2.59 3.32 17.54
N SER A 225 -3.66 3.47 16.77
CA SER A 225 -3.61 4.26 15.53
C SER A 225 -3.32 5.73 15.79
N SER A 226 -2.66 6.38 14.82
CA SER A 226 -2.46 7.84 14.85
C SER A 226 -3.68 8.59 14.32
N TYR A 227 -4.15 9.53 15.13
CA TYR A 227 -5.20 10.49 14.77
C TYR A 227 -4.70 11.58 13.81
N ASP A 228 -3.38 11.75 13.67
CA ASP A 228 -2.76 12.63 12.68
C ASP A 228 -2.19 11.78 11.54
N SER A 229 -2.71 11.96 10.33
CA SER A 229 -2.23 11.23 9.13
C SER A 229 -0.77 11.54 8.77
N ARG A 230 -0.19 12.62 9.32
CA ARG A 230 1.22 12.99 9.15
C ARG A 230 2.14 12.22 10.09
N VAL A 231 1.60 11.62 11.14
CA VAL A 231 2.37 10.91 12.17
C VAL A 231 2.13 9.41 12.02
N SER A 232 3.21 8.65 11.85
CA SER A 232 3.14 7.19 11.78
C SER A 232 2.60 6.62 13.11
N ALA A 233 1.73 5.61 13.02
CA ALA A 233 1.30 4.87 14.20
C ALA A 233 2.51 4.24 14.94
N TYR A 234 3.55 3.87 14.19
CA TYR A 234 4.76 3.21 14.67
C TYR A 234 5.89 4.18 15.04
N SER A 235 5.62 5.49 15.15
CA SER A 235 6.64 6.48 15.58
C SER A 235 7.23 6.10 16.95
N ILE A 236 8.56 6.16 17.04
CA ILE A 236 9.32 5.98 18.28
C ILE A 236 8.96 7.09 19.26
N ARG A 237 8.97 8.35 18.79
CA ARG A 237 8.67 9.50 19.64
C ARG A 237 7.27 9.39 20.25
N ARG A 238 6.30 9.00 19.43
CA ARG A 238 4.92 8.76 19.85
C ARG A 238 4.83 7.61 20.86
N PHE A 239 5.58 6.53 20.65
CA PHE A 239 5.65 5.42 21.61
C PHE A 239 6.28 5.84 22.93
N LEU A 240 7.34 6.65 22.95
CA LEU A 240 8.01 7.11 24.17
C LEU A 240 7.20 8.13 24.97
N THR A 241 6.40 8.96 24.28
CA THR A 241 5.68 10.08 24.91
C THR A 241 4.49 9.60 25.76
N GLU A 242 4.37 10.15 26.96
CA GLU A 242 3.18 10.05 27.81
C GLU A 242 2.56 11.45 27.94
N GLU A 243 1.38 11.66 27.36
CA GLU A 243 0.74 12.97 27.32
C GLU A 243 -0.05 13.23 28.60
N ASN A 244 0.22 14.35 29.29
CA ASN A 244 -0.55 14.80 30.44
C ASN A 244 -1.25 16.13 30.10
N PHE A 245 -2.57 16.14 30.12
CA PHE A 245 -3.41 17.32 29.83
C PHE A 245 -3.74 18.15 31.08
N GLY A 246 -2.79 18.26 32.01
CA GLY A 246 -2.92 19.09 33.22
C GLY A 246 -3.80 18.50 34.32
N VAL A 247 -4.06 17.19 34.30
CA VAL A 247 -4.76 16.49 35.37
C VAL A 247 -3.75 15.59 36.10
N GLU A 248 -3.56 15.83 37.41
CA GLU A 248 -2.69 14.99 38.23
C GLU A 248 -3.11 13.52 38.14
N ASN A 249 -2.13 12.64 37.93
CA ASN A 249 -2.30 11.19 37.79
C ASN A 249 -3.16 10.72 36.59
N LYS A 250 -3.36 11.54 35.56
CA LYS A 250 -3.86 11.09 34.26
C LYS A 250 -2.84 11.36 33.17
N PHE A 251 -2.46 10.31 32.48
CA PHE A 251 -1.58 10.36 31.32
C PHE A 251 -2.17 9.50 30.21
N TYR A 252 -1.88 9.84 28.96
CA TYR A 252 -2.31 9.10 27.80
C TYR A 252 -1.10 8.54 27.07
N ILE A 253 -1.27 7.35 26.51
CA ILE A 253 -0.19 6.61 25.86
C ILE A 253 -0.63 6.12 24.49
N SER A 254 0.35 5.99 23.61
CA SER A 254 0.15 5.51 22.24
C SER A 254 0.53 4.05 22.03
N GLY A 255 1.17 3.43 23.02
CA GLY A 255 1.48 2.02 22.96
C GLY A 255 1.96 1.41 24.27
N LEU A 256 1.92 0.08 24.30
CA LEU A 256 2.23 -0.77 25.44
C LEU A 256 3.06 -1.98 25.03
N VAL A 257 3.73 -2.55 26.02
CA VAL A 257 4.55 -3.76 25.88
C VAL A 257 3.97 -4.85 26.76
N LEU A 258 3.63 -5.97 26.14
CA LEU A 258 3.23 -7.19 26.81
C LEU A 258 4.37 -8.21 26.72
N ASP A 259 4.93 -8.57 27.87
CA ASP A 259 5.99 -9.58 28.01
C ASP A 259 5.35 -10.96 28.20
N PRO A 260 5.44 -11.86 27.20
CA PRO A 260 4.85 -13.19 27.28
C PRO A 260 5.40 -14.03 28.43
N LYS A 261 6.61 -13.73 28.94
CA LYS A 261 7.24 -14.48 30.05
C LYS A 261 6.66 -14.08 31.42
N LYS A 262 5.91 -12.98 31.50
CA LYS A 262 5.32 -12.46 32.73
C LYS A 262 3.80 -12.67 32.81
N LEU A 263 3.20 -13.37 31.85
CA LEU A 263 1.75 -13.56 31.81
C LEU A 263 1.17 -14.34 32.99
N ASP A 264 1.99 -15.19 33.62
CA ASP A 264 1.60 -15.94 34.82
C ASP A 264 1.61 -15.06 36.10
N GLN A 265 2.12 -13.82 36.02
CA GLN A 265 2.20 -12.90 37.15
C GLN A 265 0.94 -12.01 37.18
N ILE A 266 0.10 -12.20 38.20
CA ILE A 266 -1.19 -11.49 38.34
C ILE A 266 -0.98 -9.98 38.37
N ASP A 267 -0.08 -9.48 39.22
CA ASP A 267 0.20 -8.05 39.38
C ASP A 267 0.65 -7.40 38.05
N TYR A 268 1.43 -8.12 37.25
CA TYR A 268 1.89 -7.64 35.94
C TYR A 268 0.72 -7.48 34.97
N ILE A 269 -0.16 -8.48 34.88
CA ILE A 269 -1.34 -8.45 34.01
C ILE A 269 -2.33 -7.38 34.46
N GLU A 270 -2.56 -7.22 35.76
CA GLU A 270 -3.44 -6.18 36.28
C GLU A 270 -2.90 -4.79 35.98
N ASN A 271 -1.60 -4.55 36.20
CA ASN A 271 -0.97 -3.29 35.82
C ASN A 271 -1.02 -3.06 34.30
N PHE A 272 -0.79 -4.09 33.48
CA PHE A 272 -0.92 -3.99 32.02
C PHE A 272 -2.34 -3.58 31.60
N LYS A 273 -3.38 -4.23 32.15
CA LYS A 273 -4.78 -3.89 31.89
C LYS A 273 -5.11 -2.47 32.35
N GLN A 274 -4.58 -2.03 33.49
CA GLN A 274 -4.73 -0.65 33.96
C GLN A 274 -4.08 0.34 32.97
N GLN A 275 -2.87 0.06 32.49
CA GLN A 275 -2.20 0.89 31.51
C GLN A 275 -2.94 0.89 30.16
N MET A 276 -3.54 -0.23 29.75
CA MET A 276 -4.39 -0.31 28.55
C MET A 276 -5.52 0.73 28.59
N THR A 277 -6.04 1.02 29.79
CA THR A 277 -7.08 2.05 29.93
C THR A 277 -6.62 3.48 29.61
N GLN A 278 -5.31 3.72 29.63
CA GLN A 278 -4.67 5.00 29.29
C GLN A 278 -4.44 5.17 27.78
N ILE A 279 -4.65 4.13 26.96
CA ILE A 279 -4.80 4.29 25.51
C ILE A 279 -6.16 4.95 25.25
N ILE A 280 -6.15 6.04 24.48
CA ILE A 280 -7.36 6.78 24.11
C ILE A 280 -8.35 5.82 23.44
N GLY A 281 -9.54 5.69 24.03
CA GLY A 281 -10.63 4.90 23.46
C GLY A 281 -11.40 5.69 22.41
N ILE A 282 -11.95 4.97 21.44
CA ILE A 282 -12.71 5.58 20.33
C ILE A 282 -14.17 5.84 20.73
N GLN A 283 -14.69 5.12 21.74
CA GLN A 283 -16.14 5.01 21.95
C GLN A 283 -16.77 6.00 22.94
N ARG A 284 -16.13 7.10 23.32
CA ARG A 284 -16.78 8.03 24.26
C ARG A 284 -17.90 8.79 23.53
N GLN A 285 -19.15 8.32 23.72
CA GLN A 285 -20.40 8.92 23.23
C GLN A 285 -20.64 8.84 21.71
N MET A 286 -20.37 7.69 21.08
CA MET A 286 -20.71 7.49 19.66
C MET A 286 -22.20 7.19 19.45
N ASN A 287 -22.76 7.65 18.34
CA ASN A 287 -24.10 7.30 17.89
C ASN A 287 -24.22 5.76 17.72
N PRO A 288 -25.14 5.09 18.43
CA PRO A 288 -25.33 3.64 18.36
C PRO A 288 -25.53 3.12 16.94
N HIS A 289 -26.20 3.89 16.07
CA HIS A 289 -26.43 3.48 14.68
C HIS A 289 -25.14 3.36 13.87
N ILE A 290 -24.12 4.17 14.16
CA ILE A 290 -22.81 4.05 13.51
C ILE A 290 -22.11 2.79 13.98
N VAL A 291 -22.21 2.49 15.27
CA VAL A 291 -21.60 1.28 15.86
C VAL A 291 -22.22 0.03 15.26
N GLU A 292 -23.56 -0.06 15.28
CA GLU A 292 -24.31 -1.16 14.68
C GLU A 292 -24.00 -1.31 13.18
N LEU A 293 -23.91 -0.20 12.44
CA LEU A 293 -23.52 -0.23 11.04
C LEU A 293 -22.14 -0.86 10.90
N ILE A 294 -21.12 -0.33 11.57
CA ILE A 294 -19.74 -0.83 11.48
C ILE A 294 -19.63 -2.31 11.86
N GLU A 295 -20.31 -2.73 12.94
CA GLU A 295 -20.38 -4.13 13.34
C GLU A 295 -20.98 -5.01 12.24
N SER A 296 -22.09 -4.57 11.63
CA SER A 296 -22.73 -5.28 10.52
C SER A 296 -21.81 -5.41 9.30
N LEU A 297 -21.01 -4.38 9.01
CA LEU A 297 -20.05 -4.40 7.89
C LEU A 297 -18.92 -5.40 8.14
N HIS A 298 -18.37 -5.43 9.37
CA HIS A 298 -17.34 -6.41 9.75
C HIS A 298 -17.90 -7.83 9.73
N LEU A 299 -19.13 -8.03 10.19
CA LEU A 299 -19.82 -9.32 10.14
C LEU A 299 -20.02 -9.78 8.69
N TYR A 300 -20.56 -8.93 7.82
CA TYR A 300 -20.75 -9.25 6.40
C TYR A 300 -19.43 -9.62 5.72
N LYS A 301 -18.35 -8.88 5.99
CA LYS A 301 -17.01 -9.23 5.50
C LYS A 301 -16.62 -10.64 5.94
N GLN A 302 -16.76 -10.97 7.23
CA GLN A 302 -16.35 -12.26 7.78
C GLN A 302 -17.19 -13.43 7.24
N GLU A 303 -18.51 -13.28 7.20
CA GLU A 303 -19.44 -14.36 6.86
C GLU A 303 -19.68 -14.54 5.36
N GLN A 304 -19.52 -13.47 4.56
CA GLN A 304 -19.85 -13.48 3.13
C GLN A 304 -18.63 -13.21 2.25
N LEU A 305 -17.99 -12.03 2.37
CA LEU A 305 -16.92 -11.65 1.44
C LEU A 305 -15.70 -12.56 1.53
N LEU A 306 -15.21 -12.87 2.73
CA LEU A 306 -14.03 -13.73 2.89
C LEU A 306 -14.27 -15.16 2.37
N PRO A 307 -15.38 -15.84 2.68
CA PRO A 307 -15.71 -17.12 2.05
C PRO A 307 -15.84 -17.05 0.53
N GLN A 308 -16.51 -16.03 -0.01
CA GLN A 308 -16.61 -15.84 -1.46
C GLN A 308 -15.23 -15.65 -2.11
N MET A 309 -14.34 -14.88 -1.47
CA MET A 309 -12.99 -14.66 -1.96
C MET A 309 -12.19 -15.96 -2.00
N LYS A 310 -12.32 -16.82 -0.97
CA LYS A 310 -11.64 -18.12 -0.94
C LYS A 310 -12.11 -19.05 -2.06
N LYS A 311 -13.40 -19.00 -2.45
CA LYS A 311 -13.95 -19.81 -3.56
C LYS A 311 -13.33 -19.53 -4.93
N VAL A 312 -12.60 -18.42 -5.09
CA VAL A 312 -11.87 -18.13 -6.34
C VAL A 312 -10.96 -19.30 -6.72
N VAL A 313 -10.35 -19.98 -5.75
CA VAL A 313 -9.40 -21.09 -6.01
C VAL A 313 -10.08 -22.37 -6.49
N ASP A 314 -11.39 -22.49 -6.30
CA ASP A 314 -12.19 -23.66 -6.70
C ASP A 314 -12.68 -23.56 -8.15
N ILE A 315 -12.37 -22.47 -8.86
CA ILE A 315 -12.76 -22.26 -10.25
C ILE A 315 -12.09 -23.30 -11.15
N GLN A 316 -12.89 -24.11 -11.85
CA GLN A 316 -12.45 -25.09 -12.82
C GLN A 316 -13.08 -24.79 -14.18
N GLY A 317 -12.29 -24.76 -15.25
CA GLY A 317 -12.79 -24.56 -16.59
C GLY A 317 -11.71 -24.29 -17.63
N PHE A 318 -12.08 -24.32 -18.90
CA PHE A 318 -11.15 -24.11 -20.02
C PHE A 318 -10.66 -22.66 -20.15
N SER A 319 -11.39 -21.69 -19.60
CA SER A 319 -11.03 -20.26 -19.63
C SER A 319 -10.87 -19.72 -18.19
N THR A 320 -9.88 -20.25 -17.48
CA THR A 320 -9.60 -19.89 -16.07
C THR A 320 -9.46 -18.39 -15.89
N ASP A 321 -8.81 -17.69 -16.83
CA ASP A 321 -8.60 -16.25 -16.68
C ASP A 321 -9.88 -15.43 -16.71
N TYR A 322 -10.82 -15.81 -17.58
CA TYR A 322 -12.12 -15.14 -17.69
C TYR A 322 -13.02 -15.48 -16.51
N LEU A 323 -13.04 -16.74 -16.06
CA LEU A 323 -13.83 -17.15 -14.89
C LEU A 323 -13.33 -16.48 -13.60
N VAL A 324 -12.01 -16.36 -13.43
CA VAL A 324 -11.41 -15.58 -12.33
C VAL A 324 -11.87 -14.13 -12.41
N LYS A 325 -11.85 -13.51 -13.60
CA LYS A 325 -12.33 -12.13 -13.78
C LYS A 325 -13.80 -12.00 -13.36
N GLU A 326 -14.70 -12.84 -13.87
CA GLU A 326 -16.13 -12.77 -13.53
C GLU A 326 -16.38 -12.93 -12.03
N HIS A 327 -15.66 -13.84 -11.37
CA HIS A 327 -15.76 -14.02 -9.93
C HIS A 327 -15.27 -12.80 -9.15
N LEU A 328 -14.15 -12.20 -9.57
CA LEU A 328 -13.63 -10.98 -8.94
C LEU A 328 -14.57 -9.78 -9.17
N ASP A 329 -15.19 -9.68 -10.35
CA ASP A 329 -16.19 -8.65 -10.64
C ASP A 329 -17.42 -8.79 -9.72
N CYS A 330 -17.87 -10.02 -9.44
CA CYS A 330 -18.94 -10.29 -8.46
C CYS A 330 -18.51 -9.94 -7.02
N LEU A 331 -17.30 -10.33 -6.61
CA LEU A 331 -16.76 -10.01 -5.29
C LEU A 331 -16.65 -8.49 -5.07
N GLU A 332 -16.17 -7.76 -6.09
CA GLU A 332 -16.07 -6.31 -6.06
C GLU A 332 -17.44 -5.65 -5.96
N LYS A 333 -18.41 -6.15 -6.73
CA LYS A 333 -19.80 -5.68 -6.66
C LYS A 333 -20.35 -5.84 -5.24
N ASP A 334 -20.20 -7.01 -4.63
CA ASP A 334 -20.70 -7.28 -3.28
C ASP A 334 -20.00 -6.39 -2.25
N LEU A 335 -18.68 -6.21 -2.35
CA LEU A 335 -17.92 -5.25 -1.53
C LEU A 335 -18.49 -3.82 -1.67
N CYS A 336 -18.74 -3.37 -2.90
CA CYS A 336 -19.24 -2.03 -3.15
C CYS A 336 -20.66 -1.82 -2.60
N LEU A 337 -21.58 -2.75 -2.85
CA LEU A 337 -23.00 -2.60 -2.52
C LEU A 337 -23.33 -2.89 -1.06
N GLN A 338 -22.62 -3.84 -0.45
CA GLN A 338 -22.94 -4.33 0.89
C GLN A 338 -22.00 -3.74 1.96
N VAL A 339 -20.88 -3.14 1.56
CA VAL A 339 -19.93 -2.51 2.50
C VAL A 339 -19.72 -1.03 2.21
N LEU A 340 -19.18 -0.69 1.03
CA LEU A 340 -18.71 0.67 0.78
C LEU A 340 -19.83 1.71 0.63
N GLU A 341 -20.93 1.36 -0.04
CA GLU A 341 -22.11 2.24 -0.17
C GLU A 341 -22.88 2.42 1.14
N PRO A 342 -23.20 1.36 1.92
CA PRO A 342 -23.79 1.53 3.24
C PRO A 342 -22.90 2.35 4.17
N PHE A 343 -21.58 2.12 4.14
CA PHE A 343 -20.62 2.91 4.90
C PHE A 343 -20.69 4.40 4.54
N ALA A 344 -20.63 4.76 3.25
CA ALA A 344 -20.70 6.15 2.82
C ALA A 344 -22.03 6.82 3.19
N ARG A 345 -23.15 6.08 3.10
CA ARG A 345 -24.45 6.56 3.57
C ARG A 345 -24.45 6.83 5.07
N GLY A 346 -23.93 5.91 5.88
CA GLY A 346 -23.79 6.10 7.32
C GLY A 346 -22.89 7.27 7.68
N LEU A 347 -21.75 7.42 6.98
CA LEU A 347 -20.84 8.54 7.13
C LEU A 347 -21.53 9.88 6.86
N LYS A 348 -22.37 9.96 5.81
CA LYS A 348 -23.11 11.18 5.45
C LYS A 348 -24.29 11.48 6.38
N GLN A 349 -25.02 10.45 6.83
CA GLN A 349 -26.34 10.62 7.45
C GLN A 349 -26.36 10.43 8.97
N SER A 350 -25.41 9.68 9.52
CA SER A 350 -25.44 9.26 10.92
C SER A 350 -24.36 9.90 11.77
N VAL A 351 -23.27 10.36 11.16
CA VAL A 351 -22.15 11.01 11.85
C VAL A 351 -22.46 12.48 12.15
N GLN A 352 -22.23 12.89 13.39
CA GLN A 352 -22.51 14.21 13.91
C GLN A 352 -21.29 14.86 14.57
N GLN A 353 -20.28 14.07 14.95
CA GLN A 353 -19.12 14.54 15.70
C GLN A 353 -17.79 14.08 15.07
N SER A 354 -16.71 14.80 15.40
CA SER A 354 -15.37 14.49 14.88
C SER A 354 -14.86 13.11 15.33
N ASP A 355 -15.18 12.69 16.55
CA ASP A 355 -14.72 11.40 17.09
C ASP A 355 -15.37 10.21 16.34
N GLU A 356 -16.60 10.39 15.85
CA GLU A 356 -17.31 9.40 15.04
C GLU A 356 -16.75 9.30 13.63
N LEU A 357 -16.33 10.42 13.03
CA LEU A 357 -15.62 10.42 11.75
C LEU A 357 -14.33 9.60 11.85
N GLU A 358 -13.65 9.74 12.97
CA GLU A 358 -12.43 9.00 13.25
C GLU A 358 -12.68 7.51 13.44
N PHE A 359 -13.70 7.16 14.24
CA PHE A 359 -14.15 5.79 14.37
C PHE A 359 -14.46 5.14 13.02
N CYS A 360 -15.18 5.85 12.14
CA CYS A 360 -15.48 5.40 10.79
C CYS A 360 -14.20 5.18 9.96
N TYR A 361 -13.25 6.13 10.00
CA TYR A 361 -11.98 6.02 9.27
C TYR A 361 -11.19 4.77 9.66
N LEU A 362 -10.96 4.58 10.97
CA LEU A 362 -10.17 3.48 11.49
C LEU A 362 -10.82 2.13 11.14
N ASN A 363 -12.15 2.04 11.26
CA ASN A 363 -12.86 0.81 10.94
C ASN A 363 -12.87 0.47 9.44
N LEU A 364 -13.06 1.46 8.56
CA LEU A 364 -12.97 1.22 7.12
C LEU A 364 -11.54 0.83 6.71
N LYS A 365 -10.54 1.52 7.25
CA LYS A 365 -9.12 1.18 7.01
C LYS A 365 -8.85 -0.25 7.44
N ARG A 366 -9.24 -0.65 8.66
CA ARG A 366 -9.07 -2.02 9.18
C ARG A 366 -9.75 -3.06 8.28
N LEU A 367 -11.01 -2.82 7.92
CA LEU A 367 -11.80 -3.71 7.06
C LEU A 367 -11.08 -3.95 5.72
N MET A 368 -10.64 -2.88 5.07
CA MET A 368 -9.96 -2.95 3.76
C MET A 368 -8.55 -3.54 3.86
N THR A 369 -7.82 -3.26 4.93
CA THR A 369 -6.50 -3.84 5.21
C THR A 369 -6.61 -5.36 5.39
N GLU A 370 -7.60 -5.84 6.14
CA GLU A 370 -7.85 -7.26 6.29
C GLU A 370 -8.22 -7.94 4.97
N LEU A 371 -9.09 -7.30 4.16
CA LEU A 371 -9.42 -7.82 2.82
C LEU A 371 -8.19 -7.92 1.92
N LEU A 372 -7.32 -6.91 1.90
CA LEU A 372 -6.08 -6.93 1.12
C LEU A 372 -5.16 -8.08 1.58
N HIS A 373 -4.95 -8.25 2.87
CA HIS A 373 -4.11 -9.32 3.41
C HIS A 373 -4.65 -10.71 3.04
N GLN A 374 -5.96 -10.92 3.14
CA GLN A 374 -6.60 -12.18 2.75
C GLN A 374 -6.54 -12.40 1.23
N PHE A 375 -6.72 -11.36 0.42
CA PHE A 375 -6.58 -11.49 -1.02
C PHE A 375 -5.14 -11.76 -1.43
N GLU A 376 -4.16 -11.16 -0.75
CA GLU A 376 -2.74 -11.43 -0.99
C GLU A 376 -2.41 -12.90 -0.77
N ALA A 377 -2.96 -13.48 0.29
CA ALA A 377 -2.85 -14.90 0.58
C ALA A 377 -3.26 -15.74 -0.63
N LEU A 378 -4.45 -15.48 -1.16
CA LEU A 378 -5.06 -16.21 -2.26
C LEU A 378 -4.36 -15.94 -3.60
N SER A 379 -3.96 -14.69 -3.85
CA SER A 379 -3.38 -14.22 -5.12
C SER A 379 -2.11 -14.96 -5.55
N GLN A 380 -1.59 -15.83 -4.70
CA GLN A 380 -0.36 -16.56 -4.94
C GLN A 380 -0.57 -18.05 -5.20
N GLU A 381 -1.82 -18.51 -5.17
CA GLU A 381 -2.19 -19.75 -5.83
C GLU A 381 -1.82 -19.66 -7.32
N PRO A 382 -1.28 -20.73 -7.95
CA PRO A 382 -0.77 -20.67 -9.33
C PRO A 382 -1.76 -20.09 -10.34
N MET A 383 -3.05 -20.37 -10.16
CA MET A 383 -4.12 -19.85 -11.01
C MET A 383 -4.28 -18.32 -10.89
N LEU A 384 -3.95 -17.72 -9.75
CA LEU A 384 -4.10 -16.29 -9.49
C LEU A 384 -2.79 -15.52 -9.63
N GLN A 385 -1.65 -16.15 -9.32
CA GLN A 385 -0.32 -15.53 -9.33
C GLN A 385 0.02 -14.89 -10.69
N PHE A 386 -0.35 -15.58 -11.77
CA PHE A 386 -0.08 -15.14 -13.13
C PHE A 386 -1.29 -14.51 -13.81
N ASN A 387 -2.44 -14.49 -13.14
CA ASN A 387 -3.66 -13.95 -13.68
C ASN A 387 -3.63 -12.40 -13.65
N PRO A 388 -3.80 -11.73 -14.81
CA PRO A 388 -3.72 -10.27 -14.88
C PRO A 388 -4.88 -9.58 -14.14
N TYR A 389 -6.06 -10.19 -14.09
CA TYR A 389 -7.23 -9.63 -13.40
C TYR A 389 -7.09 -9.71 -11.88
N ALA A 390 -6.59 -10.82 -11.34
CA ALA A 390 -6.27 -10.95 -9.92
C ALA A 390 -5.22 -9.92 -9.48
N ARG A 391 -4.18 -9.73 -10.31
CA ARG A 391 -3.17 -8.69 -10.08
C ARG A 391 -3.77 -7.28 -10.09
N GLY A 392 -4.62 -6.97 -11.08
CA GLY A 392 -5.32 -5.69 -11.18
C GLY A 392 -6.21 -5.42 -9.96
N PHE A 393 -6.98 -6.42 -9.52
CA PHE A 393 -7.82 -6.32 -8.32
C PHE A 393 -7.00 -6.03 -7.05
N LYS A 394 -5.89 -6.75 -6.84
CA LYS A 394 -4.95 -6.47 -5.74
C LYS A 394 -4.43 -5.04 -5.78
N TYR A 395 -4.01 -4.54 -6.95
CA TYR A 395 -3.49 -3.19 -7.09
C TYR A 395 -4.54 -2.13 -6.76
N ARG A 396 -5.82 -2.38 -7.09
CA ARG A 396 -6.93 -1.51 -6.74
C ARG A 396 -7.22 -1.51 -5.23
N LEU A 397 -7.12 -2.65 -4.54
CA LEU A 397 -7.21 -2.71 -3.07
C LEU A 397 -6.09 -1.90 -2.39
N ILE A 398 -4.85 -2.07 -2.86
CA ILE A 398 -3.70 -1.30 -2.36
C ILE A 398 -3.90 0.20 -2.61
N ALA A 399 -4.34 0.57 -3.81
CA ALA A 399 -4.62 1.95 -4.16
C ALA A 399 -5.74 2.55 -3.30
N TYR A 400 -6.79 1.77 -2.99
CA TYR A 400 -7.91 2.21 -2.16
C TYR A 400 -7.40 2.61 -0.77
N LEU A 401 -6.61 1.75 -0.12
CA LEU A 401 -6.04 2.04 1.19
C LEU A 401 -5.16 3.29 1.18
N HIS A 402 -4.30 3.43 0.16
CA HIS A 402 -3.45 4.61 0.04
C HIS A 402 -4.28 5.89 -0.15
N LEU A 403 -5.25 5.86 -1.07
CA LEU A 403 -6.11 7.01 -1.35
C LEU A 403 -7.01 7.35 -0.16
N LEU A 404 -7.43 6.36 0.65
CA LEU A 404 -8.18 6.58 1.88
C LEU A 404 -7.35 7.36 2.92
N VAL A 405 -6.08 7.00 3.10
CA VAL A 405 -5.14 7.73 3.98
C VAL A 405 -4.87 9.12 3.42
N GLN A 406 -4.53 9.21 2.14
CA GLN A 406 -4.19 10.45 1.46
C GLN A 406 -5.34 11.45 1.51
N ARG A 407 -6.58 10.97 1.37
CA ARG A 407 -7.80 11.79 1.31
C ARG A 407 -8.56 11.86 2.62
N ARG A 408 -7.97 11.43 3.74
CA ARG A 408 -8.65 11.34 5.04
C ARG A 408 -9.37 12.64 5.39
N ALA A 409 -8.69 13.78 5.27
CA ALA A 409 -9.23 15.10 5.60
C ALA A 409 -10.36 15.56 4.66
N GLN A 410 -10.47 15.00 3.44
CA GLN A 410 -11.52 15.35 2.48
C GLN A 410 -12.70 14.37 2.50
N VAL A 411 -12.49 13.17 3.06
CA VAL A 411 -13.50 12.12 3.19
C VAL A 411 -14.19 12.18 4.54
N PHE A 412 -13.41 12.29 5.62
CA PHE A 412 -13.88 12.25 7.00
C PHE A 412 -14.01 13.67 7.53
N VAL A 413 -15.03 14.37 7.05
CA VAL A 413 -15.33 15.76 7.42
C VAL A 413 -16.85 15.93 7.58
N LEU A 414 -17.25 16.76 8.55
CA LEU A 414 -18.64 17.18 8.69
C LEU A 414 -18.90 18.26 7.64
N PHE A 415 -19.76 17.97 6.68
CA PHE A 415 -20.11 18.94 5.64
C PHE A 415 -21.12 19.95 6.18
N GLU A 416 -20.82 21.25 6.01
CA GLU A 416 -21.69 22.34 6.45
C GLU A 416 -23.00 22.38 5.66
N ASP A 417 -22.93 22.06 4.36
CA ASP A 417 -24.08 21.99 3.47
C ASP A 417 -23.84 21.03 2.28
N GLU A 418 -24.90 20.79 1.51
CA GLU A 418 -24.87 19.93 0.32
C GLU A 418 -24.02 20.53 -0.82
N TYR A 419 -23.82 21.85 -0.84
CA TYR A 419 -23.01 22.51 -1.87
C TYR A 419 -21.52 22.18 -1.69
N HIS A 420 -21.00 22.29 -0.48
CA HIS A 420 -19.63 21.89 -0.14
C HIS A 420 -19.42 20.39 -0.36
N TYR A 421 -20.42 19.57 -0.01
CA TYR A 421 -20.39 18.14 -0.33
C TYR A 421 -20.23 17.90 -1.84
N GLN A 422 -21.04 18.57 -2.65
CA GLN A 422 -20.99 18.44 -4.11
C GLN A 422 -19.66 18.92 -4.71
N GLN A 423 -19.02 19.94 -4.14
CA GLN A 423 -17.68 20.36 -4.56
C GLN A 423 -16.64 19.24 -4.34
N HIS A 424 -16.68 18.55 -3.20
CA HIS A 424 -15.80 17.41 -2.94
C HIS A 424 -16.05 16.28 -3.94
N LEU A 425 -17.32 15.94 -4.23
CA LEU A 425 -17.67 14.94 -5.24
C LEU A 425 -17.10 15.30 -6.62
N ASN A 426 -17.27 16.55 -7.05
CA ASN A 426 -16.78 17.03 -8.33
C ASN A 426 -15.26 16.97 -8.42
N ALA A 427 -14.55 17.28 -7.32
CA ALA A 427 -13.10 17.19 -7.26
C ALA A 427 -12.59 15.76 -7.50
N VAL A 428 -13.31 14.74 -7.02
CA VAL A 428 -12.97 13.32 -7.25
C VAL A 428 -13.10 12.93 -8.72
N ILE A 429 -14.19 13.35 -9.35
CA ILE A 429 -14.57 12.90 -10.70
C ILE A 429 -13.75 13.67 -11.76
N ALA A 430 -13.37 14.92 -11.49
CA ALA A 430 -12.77 15.82 -12.46
C ALA A 430 -11.51 15.27 -13.17
N PRO A 431 -10.52 14.63 -12.51
CA PRO A 431 -9.33 14.11 -13.19
C PRO A 431 -9.66 13.05 -14.23
N VAL A 432 -10.52 12.08 -13.88
CA VAL A 432 -10.92 11.00 -14.79
C VAL A 432 -11.72 11.55 -15.97
N GLN A 433 -12.60 12.52 -15.70
CA GLN A 433 -13.37 13.18 -16.76
C GLN A 433 -12.47 13.97 -17.72
N LYS A 434 -11.48 14.72 -17.20
CA LYS A 434 -10.47 15.42 -18.03
C LYS A 434 -9.67 14.43 -18.89
N ILE A 435 -9.26 13.29 -18.33
CA ILE A 435 -8.55 12.25 -19.09
C ILE A 435 -9.45 11.69 -20.20
N ARG A 436 -10.72 11.42 -19.90
CA ARG A 436 -11.69 10.94 -20.89
C ARG A 436 -11.87 11.92 -22.04
N GLU A 437 -12.07 13.19 -21.74
CA GLU A 437 -12.19 14.25 -22.75
C GLU A 437 -10.92 14.35 -23.61
N HIS A 438 -9.76 14.30 -22.96
CA HIS A 438 -8.45 14.35 -23.64
C HIS A 438 -8.24 13.17 -24.60
N VAL A 439 -8.52 11.94 -24.15
CA VAL A 439 -8.39 10.72 -24.95
C VAL A 439 -9.39 10.70 -26.09
N ASN A 440 -10.65 11.07 -25.85
CA ASN A 440 -11.68 11.10 -26.89
C ASN A 440 -11.35 12.11 -27.98
N ALA A 441 -10.91 13.32 -27.60
CA ALA A 441 -10.46 14.32 -28.57
C ALA A 441 -9.29 13.82 -29.43
N ALA A 442 -8.31 13.12 -28.83
CA ALA A 442 -7.19 12.54 -29.55
C ALA A 442 -7.63 11.41 -30.52
N ILE A 443 -8.59 10.58 -30.12
CA ILE A 443 -9.18 9.53 -30.97
C ILE A 443 -9.91 10.15 -32.17
N GLU A 444 -10.71 11.20 -31.95
CA GLU A 444 -11.42 11.90 -33.02
C GLU A 444 -10.47 12.55 -34.03
N GLN A 445 -9.44 13.25 -33.54
CA GLN A 445 -8.39 13.83 -34.38
C GLN A 445 -7.67 12.74 -35.20
N SER A 446 -7.33 11.62 -34.55
CA SER A 446 -6.68 10.48 -35.22
C SER A 446 -7.56 9.87 -36.31
N ARG A 447 -8.87 9.74 -36.06
CA ARG A 447 -9.84 9.23 -37.04
C ARG A 447 -9.92 10.15 -38.26
N HIS A 448 -9.96 11.47 -38.06
CA HIS A 448 -9.97 12.44 -39.15
C HIS A 448 -8.70 12.35 -40.02
N ILE A 449 -7.51 12.27 -39.41
CA ILE A 449 -6.24 12.12 -40.13
C ILE A 449 -6.19 10.78 -40.89
N GLN A 450 -6.65 9.68 -40.29
CA GLN A 450 -6.71 8.39 -40.96
C GLN A 450 -7.63 8.40 -42.19
N GLN A 451 -8.75 9.13 -42.14
CA GLN A 451 -9.62 9.32 -43.30
C GLN A 451 -8.92 10.09 -44.43
N GLN A 452 -8.15 11.14 -44.09
CA GLN A 452 -7.35 11.88 -45.06
C GLN A 452 -6.23 11.04 -45.69
N ILE A 453 -5.57 10.18 -44.90
CA ILE A 453 -4.57 9.24 -45.44
C ILE A 453 -5.24 8.30 -46.44
N ARG A 454 -6.38 7.69 -46.09
CA ARG A 454 -7.10 6.77 -46.97
C ARG A 454 -7.59 7.45 -48.26
N SER A 455 -7.99 8.72 -48.22
CA SER A 455 -8.38 9.44 -49.43
C SER A 455 -7.18 9.68 -50.35
N LEU A 456 -6.03 10.10 -49.80
CA LEU A 456 -4.78 10.28 -50.55
C LEU A 456 -4.24 8.97 -51.13
N GLU A 457 -4.32 7.85 -50.39
CA GLU A 457 -3.93 6.52 -50.86
C GLU A 457 -4.81 6.04 -52.02
N ARG A 458 -6.13 6.25 -51.92
CA ARG A 458 -7.06 5.97 -53.02
C ARG A 458 -6.75 6.83 -54.24
N GLU A 459 -6.48 8.13 -54.06
CA GLU A 459 -6.07 8.99 -55.17
C GLU A 459 -4.79 8.49 -55.87
N ILE A 460 -3.80 8.00 -55.13
CA ILE A 460 -2.58 7.41 -55.71
C ILE A 460 -2.93 6.16 -56.54
N GLN A 461 -3.67 5.21 -55.96
CA GLN A 461 -4.03 3.94 -56.61
C GLN A 461 -4.93 4.12 -57.85
N THR A 462 -5.83 5.10 -57.83
CA THR A 462 -6.75 5.37 -58.94
C THR A 462 -6.00 6.01 -60.11
N ASN A 463 -4.99 6.82 -59.81
CA ASN A 463 -4.12 7.49 -60.78
C ASN A 463 -3.04 6.58 -61.37
N GLU A 464 -2.57 5.55 -60.66
CA GLU A 464 -1.66 4.53 -61.21
C GLU A 464 -2.31 3.66 -62.29
N LYS A 465 -3.64 3.49 -62.26
CA LYS A 465 -4.41 2.75 -63.29
C LYS A 465 -4.68 3.55 -64.57
N ALA A 466 -4.45 4.87 -64.57
CA ALA A 466 -4.70 5.76 -65.70
C ALA A 466 -3.36 6.22 -66.33
N GLY A 467 -2.97 5.61 -67.45
CA GLY A 467 -1.66 5.78 -68.08
C GLY A 467 -1.35 7.17 -68.67
N PHE A 468 -0.99 8.15 -67.84
CA PHE A 468 -0.48 9.46 -68.29
C PHE A 468 0.81 9.88 -67.56
N PHE A 469 1.96 9.44 -68.07
CA PHE A 469 3.27 9.60 -67.42
C PHE A 469 3.93 10.98 -67.66
N LYS A 470 3.94 11.83 -66.63
CA LYS A 470 5.06 12.73 -66.18
C LYS A 470 4.61 13.82 -65.20
N ARG A 471 3.41 14.41 -65.37
CA ARG A 471 2.81 15.32 -64.36
C ARG A 471 2.27 14.58 -63.12
N LEU A 472 2.02 13.27 -63.28
CA LEU A 472 1.48 12.36 -62.28
C LEU A 472 2.50 11.87 -61.24
N LEU A 473 3.77 11.66 -61.64
CA LEU A 473 4.85 11.26 -60.71
C LEU A 473 5.11 12.32 -59.63
N LYS A 474 5.16 13.61 -60.00
CA LYS A 474 5.30 14.70 -59.02
C LYS A 474 4.10 14.83 -58.07
N LYS A 475 2.89 14.44 -58.51
CA LYS A 475 1.67 14.50 -57.69
C LYS A 475 1.59 13.30 -56.74
N SER A 476 2.00 12.10 -57.18
CA SER A 476 2.09 10.94 -56.29
C SER A 476 3.22 11.09 -55.27
N GLU A 477 4.39 11.61 -55.66
CA GLU A 477 5.49 11.95 -54.72
C GLU A 477 5.03 12.99 -53.69
N ASN A 478 4.34 14.05 -54.11
CA ASN A 478 3.79 15.05 -53.19
C ASN A 478 2.72 14.46 -52.25
N ASN A 479 1.88 13.54 -52.75
CA ASN A 479 0.89 12.86 -51.93
C ASN A 479 1.55 11.87 -50.95
N GLN A 480 2.63 11.20 -51.34
CA GLN A 480 3.43 10.35 -50.45
C GLN A 480 4.07 11.17 -49.31
N VAL A 481 4.69 12.31 -49.63
CA VAL A 481 5.24 13.23 -48.60
C VAL A 481 4.14 13.74 -47.66
N LYS A 482 2.93 14.02 -48.18
CA LYS A 482 1.78 14.39 -47.32
C LYS A 482 1.35 13.23 -46.42
N ILE A 483 1.28 12.01 -46.93
CA ILE A 483 0.95 10.82 -46.14
C ILE A 483 1.98 10.61 -45.03
N GLU A 484 3.28 10.75 -45.31
CA GLU A 484 4.32 10.66 -44.27
C GLU A 484 4.18 11.73 -43.19
N LYS A 485 3.88 12.98 -43.57
CA LYS A 485 3.58 14.05 -42.60
C LYS A 485 2.37 13.72 -41.74
N LEU A 486 1.28 13.23 -42.34
CA LEU A 486 0.07 12.83 -41.62
C LEU A 486 0.32 11.64 -40.68
N LYS A 487 1.13 10.65 -41.11
CA LYS A 487 1.57 9.54 -40.25
C LYS A 487 2.39 10.04 -39.05
N LYS A 488 3.29 11.00 -39.26
CA LYS A 488 4.01 11.66 -38.16
C LYS A 488 3.06 12.39 -37.21
N SER A 489 2.07 13.12 -37.74
CA SER A 489 1.06 13.78 -36.91
C SER A 489 0.22 12.81 -36.07
N LEU A 490 -0.03 11.58 -36.53
CA LEU A 490 -0.67 10.54 -35.71
C LEU A 490 0.19 10.16 -34.51
N ILE A 491 1.49 9.99 -34.70
CA ILE A 491 2.45 9.72 -33.61
C ILE A 491 2.49 10.91 -32.65
N ASP A 492 2.55 12.14 -33.15
CA ASP A 492 2.55 13.35 -32.32
C ASP A 492 1.26 13.50 -31.49
N ILE A 493 0.10 13.05 -32.00
CA ILE A 493 -1.16 13.03 -31.25
C ILE A 493 -1.10 11.97 -30.15
N GLN A 494 -0.63 10.77 -30.47
CA GLN A 494 -0.47 9.67 -29.52
C GLN A 494 0.47 10.05 -28.37
N ASP A 495 1.62 10.65 -28.67
CA ASP A 495 2.60 11.11 -27.70
C ASP A 495 2.04 12.23 -26.82
N ARG A 496 1.37 13.22 -27.41
CA ARG A 496 0.73 14.30 -26.63
C ARG A 496 -0.36 13.77 -25.72
N CYS A 497 -1.15 12.80 -26.19
CA CYS A 497 -2.18 12.15 -25.38
C CYS A 497 -1.57 11.39 -24.19
N TYR A 498 -0.50 10.61 -24.44
CA TYR A 498 0.25 9.91 -23.40
C TYR A 498 0.76 10.86 -22.30
N ILE A 499 1.46 11.93 -22.70
CA ILE A 499 1.99 12.94 -21.77
C ILE A 499 0.87 13.71 -21.07
N GLY A 500 -0.24 13.97 -21.76
CA GLY A 500 -1.41 14.63 -21.19
C GLY A 500 -2.01 13.85 -20.03
N ILE A 501 -2.13 12.52 -20.16
CA ILE A 501 -2.62 11.65 -19.07
C ILE A 501 -1.72 11.77 -17.84
N ILE A 502 -0.40 11.67 -18.02
CA ILE A 502 0.58 11.78 -16.93
C ILE A 502 0.50 13.18 -16.28
N SER A 503 0.37 14.24 -17.08
CA SER A 503 0.24 15.60 -16.56
C SER A 503 -1.03 15.79 -15.74
N ILE A 504 -2.16 15.24 -16.18
CA ILE A 504 -3.43 15.34 -15.43
C ILE A 504 -3.29 14.60 -14.09
N GLN A 505 -2.69 13.41 -14.10
CA GLN A 505 -2.41 12.65 -12.88
C GLN A 505 -1.53 13.46 -11.90
N LYS A 506 -0.43 14.06 -12.38
CA LYS A 506 0.46 14.89 -11.56
C LYS A 506 -0.24 16.12 -10.96
N GLN A 507 -1.23 16.68 -11.63
CA GLN A 507 -2.04 17.80 -11.11
C GLN A 507 -3.10 17.35 -10.09
N ALA A 508 -3.48 16.07 -10.12
CA ALA A 508 -4.51 15.48 -9.28
C ALA A 508 -3.88 14.65 -8.14
N THR A 509 -2.89 15.22 -7.44
CA THR A 509 -2.12 14.49 -6.41
C THR A 509 -2.99 13.98 -5.26
N GLN A 510 -4.09 14.65 -4.94
CA GLN A 510 -5.03 14.23 -3.89
C GLN A 510 -5.97 13.11 -4.34
N GLN A 511 -6.35 13.08 -5.63
CA GLN A 511 -7.35 12.13 -6.16
C GLN A 511 -6.73 10.95 -6.90
N SER A 512 -5.41 10.93 -7.06
CA SER A 512 -4.71 9.89 -7.81
C SER A 512 -3.39 9.52 -7.17
N VAL A 513 -2.90 8.33 -7.53
CA VAL A 513 -1.60 7.84 -7.11
C VAL A 513 -0.92 7.07 -8.25
N TYR A 514 0.38 7.30 -8.41
CA TYR A 514 1.26 6.45 -9.20
C TYR A 514 1.83 5.36 -8.28
N LEU A 515 1.38 4.11 -8.47
CA LEU A 515 1.59 3.05 -7.49
C LEU A 515 3.07 2.70 -7.30
N GLU A 516 3.84 2.67 -8.37
CA GLU A 516 5.28 2.38 -8.32
C GLU A 516 6.06 3.49 -7.62
N ALA A 517 5.75 4.77 -7.86
CA ALA A 517 6.45 5.89 -7.20
C ALA A 517 6.18 5.99 -5.71
N LYS A 518 5.01 5.52 -5.25
CA LYS A 518 4.70 5.44 -3.82
C LYS A 518 5.13 4.11 -3.20
N ASN A 519 5.89 3.28 -3.92
CA ASN A 519 6.37 1.97 -3.47
C ASN A 519 5.24 1.04 -3.01
N LEU A 520 4.03 1.24 -3.56
CA LEU A 520 2.85 0.49 -3.16
C LEU A 520 2.83 -0.90 -3.78
N ILE A 521 3.46 -1.06 -4.95
CA ILE A 521 3.59 -2.33 -5.66
C ILE A 521 5.04 -2.56 -6.08
N SER A 522 5.49 -3.81 -6.01
CA SER A 522 6.78 -4.21 -6.58
C SER A 522 6.71 -4.14 -8.10
N ARG A 523 7.80 -3.69 -8.74
CA ARG A 523 7.93 -3.61 -10.20
C ARG A 523 8.13 -5.01 -10.79
N ILE A 524 7.06 -5.81 -10.80
CA ILE A 524 7.05 -7.17 -11.36
C ILE A 524 7.12 -7.10 -12.90
N ASP A 525 6.51 -6.08 -13.50
CA ASP A 525 6.62 -5.79 -14.94
C ASP A 525 7.20 -4.38 -15.15
N PRO A 526 8.48 -4.24 -15.54
CA PRO A 526 9.11 -2.94 -15.74
C PRO A 526 8.61 -2.20 -16.99
N LYS A 527 7.63 -2.73 -17.72
CA LYS A 527 7.12 -2.15 -18.97
C LYS A 527 5.80 -1.40 -18.80
N ILE A 528 5.19 -1.41 -17.62
CA ILE A 528 3.87 -0.81 -17.38
C ILE A 528 3.93 0.10 -16.15
N ARG A 529 3.26 1.25 -16.24
CA ARG A 529 2.99 2.21 -15.16
C ARG A 529 1.54 2.08 -14.73
N HIS A 530 1.30 2.09 -13.41
CA HIS A 530 -0.03 1.96 -12.85
C HIS A 530 -0.47 3.24 -12.15
N TYR A 531 -1.48 3.90 -12.72
CA TYR A 531 -2.08 5.10 -12.15
C TYR A 531 -3.47 4.76 -11.63
N ALA A 532 -3.69 4.94 -10.33
CA ALA A 532 -4.98 4.73 -9.71
C ALA A 532 -5.67 6.07 -9.42
N PHE A 533 -6.97 6.18 -9.71
CA PHE A 533 -7.79 7.37 -9.44
C PHE A 533 -8.93 7.00 -8.51
N ALA A 534 -9.15 7.81 -7.46
CA ALA A 534 -10.26 7.61 -6.54
C ALA A 534 -11.60 7.60 -7.28
N ASN A 535 -12.51 6.72 -6.85
CA ASN A 535 -13.74 6.43 -7.59
C ASN A 535 -14.95 6.30 -6.67
N GLY A 536 -16.14 6.50 -7.22
CA GLY A 536 -17.39 6.53 -6.46
C GLY A 536 -17.62 7.82 -5.70
N GLU A 537 -18.67 7.82 -4.87
CA GLU A 537 -19.09 8.95 -4.04
C GLU A 537 -17.97 9.31 -3.05
N ASN A 538 -17.51 10.56 -3.14
CA ASN A 538 -16.33 11.11 -2.48
C ASN A 538 -15.06 10.25 -2.57
N GLY A 539 -14.98 9.31 -3.52
CA GLY A 539 -13.85 8.40 -3.70
C GLY A 539 -13.83 7.17 -2.78
N ILE A 540 -14.93 6.85 -2.10
CA ILE A 540 -14.97 5.73 -1.14
C ILE A 540 -15.95 4.61 -1.49
N THR A 541 -16.96 4.84 -2.33
CA THR A 541 -17.98 3.80 -2.60
C THR A 541 -17.58 2.77 -3.67
N ARG A 542 -16.41 2.93 -4.30
CA ARG A 542 -15.88 2.05 -5.34
C ARG A 542 -14.37 1.87 -5.19
N LEU A 543 -13.85 0.74 -5.68
CA LEU A 543 -12.42 0.58 -5.83
C LEU A 543 -11.87 1.56 -6.90
N PRO A 544 -10.63 2.08 -6.76
CA PRO A 544 -10.08 3.09 -7.64
C PRO A 544 -9.98 2.63 -9.10
N LEU A 545 -10.14 3.56 -10.05
CA LEU A 545 -9.88 3.30 -11.47
C LEU A 545 -8.39 3.07 -11.68
N LEU A 546 -8.02 1.89 -12.18
CA LEU A 546 -6.62 1.58 -12.50
C LEU A 546 -6.37 1.77 -14.00
N LEU A 547 -5.59 2.81 -14.35
CA LEU A 547 -5.09 3.03 -15.71
C LEU A 547 -3.68 2.46 -15.84
N GLN A 548 -3.51 1.60 -16.84
CA GLN A 548 -2.22 1.01 -17.20
C GLN A 548 -1.66 1.70 -18.43
N LEU A 549 -0.50 2.35 -18.28
CA LEU A 549 0.20 3.00 -19.38
C LEU A 549 1.50 2.24 -19.63
N PRO A 550 1.83 1.89 -20.88
CA PRO A 550 3.13 1.29 -21.16
C PRO A 550 4.26 2.31 -20.96
N GLU A 551 5.44 1.83 -20.59
CA GLU A 551 6.66 2.63 -20.52
C GLU A 551 7.15 3.04 -21.91
N ASP A 552 7.04 2.13 -22.88
CA ASP A 552 7.28 2.46 -24.29
C ASP A 552 6.07 3.16 -24.89
N ARG A 553 6.25 4.46 -25.19
CA ARG A 553 5.21 5.32 -25.79
C ARG A 553 4.71 4.78 -27.13
N HIS A 554 5.54 4.07 -27.89
CA HIS A 554 5.11 3.49 -29.16
C HIS A 554 4.07 2.37 -29.00
N SER A 555 4.05 1.72 -27.83
CA SER A 555 3.05 0.70 -27.51
C SER A 555 1.76 1.25 -26.89
N PHE A 556 1.67 2.57 -26.68
CA PHE A 556 0.49 3.22 -26.11
C PHE A 556 -0.74 3.09 -27.02
N ASN A 557 -1.88 2.68 -26.47
CA ASN A 557 -3.11 2.52 -27.25
C ASN A 557 -4.25 3.34 -26.65
N MET A 558 -4.64 4.41 -27.34
CA MET A 558 -5.70 5.33 -26.91
C MET A 558 -7.07 4.63 -26.78
N GLN A 559 -7.38 3.66 -27.64
CA GLN A 559 -8.64 2.92 -27.59
C GLN A 559 -8.73 2.05 -26.34
N ASN A 560 -7.63 1.40 -25.93
CA ASN A 560 -7.59 0.62 -24.69
C ASN A 560 -7.85 1.51 -23.46
N ILE A 561 -7.26 2.70 -23.43
CA ILE A 561 -7.51 3.69 -22.37
C ILE A 561 -8.97 4.14 -22.37
N ALA A 562 -9.53 4.47 -23.54
CA ALA A 562 -10.94 4.85 -23.66
C ALA A 562 -11.88 3.73 -23.19
N LEU A 563 -11.56 2.47 -23.51
CA LEU A 563 -12.32 1.31 -23.03
C LEU A 563 -12.27 1.20 -21.50
N ALA A 564 -11.09 1.31 -20.89
CA ALA A 564 -10.94 1.29 -19.42
C ALA A 564 -11.77 2.40 -18.75
N LEU A 565 -11.72 3.63 -19.28
CA LEU A 565 -12.47 4.78 -18.79
C LEU A 565 -14.00 4.62 -18.93
N ASN A 566 -14.46 3.88 -19.95
CA ASN A 566 -15.88 3.71 -20.25
C ASN A 566 -16.49 2.47 -19.56
N GLN A 567 -15.71 1.39 -19.37
CA GLN A 567 -16.17 0.21 -18.63
C GLN A 567 -16.52 0.59 -17.18
N GLU A 568 -15.70 1.42 -16.54
CA GLU A 568 -16.04 1.93 -15.22
C GLU A 568 -17.25 2.86 -15.24
N PHE A 569 -17.41 3.70 -16.27
CA PHE A 569 -18.59 4.57 -16.38
C PHE A 569 -19.90 3.77 -16.39
N VAL A 570 -19.94 2.65 -17.12
CA VAL A 570 -21.11 1.78 -17.21
C VAL A 570 -21.40 1.08 -15.88
N LEU A 571 -20.36 0.70 -15.13
CA LEU A 571 -20.47 0.13 -13.78
C LEU A 571 -20.87 1.18 -12.73
N THR A 572 -20.58 2.47 -12.96
CA THR A 572 -20.99 3.59 -12.10
C THR A 572 -22.35 4.19 -12.46
N ALA A 573 -22.76 4.14 -13.73
CA ALA A 573 -23.98 4.78 -14.24
C ALA A 573 -25.22 3.86 -14.21
N LYS A 574 -25.02 2.54 -14.12
CA LYS A 574 -26.10 1.65 -13.72
C LYS A 574 -26.22 1.70 -12.20
N PRO A 575 -27.32 2.23 -11.61
CA PRO A 575 -27.67 1.78 -10.27
C PRO A 575 -27.69 0.26 -10.35
N TRP A 576 -26.91 -0.40 -9.50
CA TRP A 576 -27.00 -1.85 -9.39
C TRP A 576 -28.39 -2.11 -8.85
N SER A 577 -29.34 -2.37 -9.76
CA SER A 577 -30.73 -2.60 -9.42
C SER A 577 -30.79 -3.74 -8.39
N GLN A 578 -31.53 -3.48 -7.30
CA GLN A 578 -31.86 -4.47 -6.26
C GLN A 578 -32.38 -5.78 -6.86
#